data_AF-A0A4P7YK65-F1
#
_entry.id   AF-A0A4P7YK65-F1
#
_cell.length_a   1.000
_cell.length_b   1.000
_cell.length_c   1.000
_cell.angle_alpha   90.00
_cell.angle_beta   90.00
_cell.angle_gamma   90.00
#
_symmetry.space_group_name_H-M   'P 1'
#
loop_
_entity.id
_entity.type
_entity.pdbx_description
1 polymer ?
#
loop_
_entity_poly.entity_id
_entity_poly.type
_entity_poly.pdbx_seq_one_letter_code
_entity_poly.pdbx_strand_id
1 'polypeptide(L)'
;MVIGSVSQSVALRNGFCCVAQDAAPAVSACTVCGGGGTHGKAVLSGKGQKMPETVPSDRVTAAAAALTVYLTDRQFDADKLNRFATLCDETRRSLDFDSRMDLAERLERAMPTTDTIRLHSVLFQLTGDLYHLERIFHYLILGGDSADPAALHYTHWCISRQLFLGTASGEKLSTFVACDLFRYYTAMVRQIARRWGLTPARAALREGPIRRVAVVTNQFTNQGHQPTRDCFDFAARMQDEFGLDVAIINVNGLPVRVENLFIPPMVADVAADLDGVYALKMFGRQVKVASFTEPAFSQSKLRVIVEAIEGYDPDLIVAFGGSNIVADLFAEADARPVVAIPTTSGITISLAHIVLGYEENDHTRSIPALYRAPFARRFRPFTFGFTPPPSEGRRVETGFADGTFLFAVVGNRLDLEVSAESLELFDDILEHCPDSALVFAGEVKELPGRLALLRNRDRMRCLGHVPDILAFYSRCGAFLNPPRQGGGGGASYALAEGVPVISYGWGDVASNAGPDFCVSDRDAYLTRAVALATDADALAGARRAAKTRFAEIGDRNRCVERLLAYGEEARGLLPNARATAN
;
A
#
# COMPACT_ATOMS: atom_id res chain seq x y z
N MET A 1 14.90 -39.43 14.07
CA MET A 1 15.70 -40.30 13.19
C MET A 1 16.15 -39.43 12.03
N VAL A 2 17.45 -39.16 11.98
CA VAL A 2 18.25 -38.39 10.98
C VAL A 2 17.72 -37.01 10.55
N ILE A 3 18.29 -35.99 11.20
CA ILE A 3 18.33 -34.57 10.81
C ILE A 3 19.58 -34.36 9.92
N GLY A 4 19.49 -33.49 8.91
CA GLY A 4 20.66 -33.08 8.13
C GLY A 4 20.48 -31.72 7.44
N SER A 5 21.05 -30.68 8.04
CA SER A 5 21.41 -29.39 7.44
C SER A 5 22.76 -29.49 6.72
N VAL A 6 22.96 -28.81 5.58
CA VAL A 6 24.30 -28.28 5.22
C VAL A 6 24.16 -27.02 4.35
N SER A 7 24.63 -25.89 4.88
CA SER A 7 25.17 -24.75 4.14
C SER A 7 26.67 -24.73 4.44
N GLN A 8 27.52 -24.69 3.41
CA GLN A 8 28.96 -24.47 3.56
C GLN A 8 29.41 -23.38 2.60
N SER A 9 29.80 -22.25 3.16
CA SER A 9 30.63 -21.22 2.56
C SER A 9 32.10 -21.49 2.93
N VAL A 10 33.00 -21.51 1.93
CA VAL A 10 34.45 -21.50 2.15
C VAL A 10 35.00 -20.14 1.69
N ALA A 11 35.59 -19.41 2.63
CA ALA A 11 36.33 -18.17 2.40
C ALA A 11 37.82 -18.47 2.19
N LEU A 12 38.44 -17.76 1.25
CA LEU A 12 39.90 -17.65 1.12
C LEU A 12 40.33 -16.21 1.44
N ARG A 13 41.33 -16.11 2.32
CA ARG A 13 41.94 -14.89 2.88
C ARG A 13 42.99 -14.29 1.95
N ASN A 14 43.16 -12.97 2.05
CA ASN A 14 44.42 -12.21 2.25
C ASN A 14 44.08 -10.72 1.97
N GLY A 15 44.43 -9.70 2.74
CA GLY A 15 45.32 -9.55 3.89
C GLY A 15 45.94 -8.16 3.81
N PHE A 16 45.54 -7.21 4.67
CA PHE A 16 46.35 -6.04 5.03
C PHE A 16 45.97 -5.60 6.45
N CYS A 17 46.98 -5.20 7.20
CA CYS A 17 47.07 -5.18 8.65
C CYS A 17 47.22 -3.74 9.18
N CYS A 18 47.12 -3.60 10.50
CA CYS A 18 47.55 -2.46 11.36
C CYS A 18 46.53 -1.30 11.50
N VAL A 19 46.22 -0.75 12.68
CA VAL A 19 46.75 -0.82 14.07
C VAL A 19 45.62 -0.47 15.06
N ALA A 20 45.73 -1.01 16.28
CA ALA A 20 44.84 -0.89 17.44
C ALA A 20 45.08 0.37 18.31
N GLN A 21 44.14 0.64 19.23
CA GLN A 21 44.23 1.22 20.60
C GLN A 21 42.91 1.93 20.93
N ASP A 22 42.31 1.94 22.12
CA ASP A 22 42.46 1.24 23.40
C ASP A 22 41.15 1.46 24.19
N ALA A 23 40.89 0.63 25.20
CA ALA A 23 39.62 0.52 25.92
C ALA A 23 39.58 1.23 27.30
N ALA A 24 38.34 1.39 27.78
CA ALA A 24 37.87 1.30 29.19
C ALA A 24 37.85 2.57 30.08
N PRO A 25 37.12 2.60 31.24
CA PRO A 25 35.95 1.81 31.68
C PRO A 25 34.81 2.62 32.36
N ALA A 26 33.75 1.90 32.72
CA ALA A 26 32.63 2.27 33.60
C ALA A 26 32.96 2.19 35.10
N VAL A 27 32.24 2.96 35.94
CA VAL A 27 32.08 2.81 37.42
C VAL A 27 30.69 3.36 37.79
N SER A 28 29.71 2.53 38.14
CA SER A 28 29.29 2.00 39.46
C SER A 28 28.41 2.91 40.32
N ALA A 29 27.26 2.36 40.70
CA ALA A 29 26.26 2.84 41.65
C ALA A 29 26.78 2.94 43.10
N CYS A 30 26.15 3.82 43.88
CA CYS A 30 26.12 3.69 45.34
C CYS A 30 24.78 4.16 45.90
N THR A 31 24.14 3.25 46.62
CA THR A 31 22.98 3.38 47.49
C THR A 31 23.40 4.01 48.82
N VAL A 32 22.47 4.65 49.56
CA VAL A 32 22.20 4.48 51.02
C VAL A 32 21.48 5.70 51.63
N CYS A 33 20.21 5.45 51.96
CA CYS A 33 19.51 5.61 53.25
C CYS A 33 19.34 6.95 54.01
N GLY A 34 18.11 7.09 54.53
CA GLY A 34 17.76 7.74 55.79
C GLY A 34 16.70 8.84 55.63
N GLY A 35 15.52 8.85 56.24
CA GLY A 35 14.90 8.02 57.27
C GLY A 35 13.82 8.85 58.00
N GLY A 36 12.69 8.23 58.36
CA GLY A 36 11.68 8.70 59.35
C GLY A 36 10.84 9.93 58.96
N GLY A 37 9.52 9.98 59.06
CA GLY A 37 8.55 9.25 59.87
C GLY A 37 7.67 10.28 60.60
N THR A 38 6.34 10.20 60.48
CA THR A 38 5.36 10.30 61.59
C THR A 38 3.91 10.36 61.10
N HIS A 39 3.05 9.79 61.93
CA HIS A 39 1.63 9.52 61.76
C HIS A 39 0.73 10.77 61.81
N GLY A 40 -0.39 10.70 61.08
CA GLY A 40 -1.59 11.50 61.34
C GLY A 40 -2.82 10.85 60.69
N LYS A 41 -3.63 10.15 61.47
CA LYS A 41 -4.98 9.72 61.09
C LYS A 41 -5.93 10.92 61.18
N ALA A 42 -6.69 11.18 60.13
CA ALA A 42 -7.99 11.85 60.22
C ALA A 42 -8.91 11.31 59.11
N VAL A 43 -10.17 11.09 59.48
CA VAL A 43 -11.22 10.41 58.72
C VAL A 43 -12.31 11.44 58.36
N LEU A 44 -12.96 11.23 57.20
CA LEU A 44 -14.21 11.81 56.69
C LEU A 44 -14.19 13.26 56.16
N SER A 45 -14.41 13.43 54.86
CA SER A 45 -15.76 13.70 54.29
C SER A 45 -15.67 14.07 52.82
N GLY A 46 -16.68 13.65 52.06
CA GLY A 46 -16.66 13.67 50.60
C GLY A 46 -16.77 15.05 49.97
N LYS A 47 -16.21 15.13 48.76
CA LYS A 47 -16.81 15.74 47.57
C LYS A 47 -15.98 15.26 46.39
N GLY A 48 -16.62 14.51 45.48
CA GLY A 48 -16.01 14.10 44.23
C GLY A 48 -15.53 15.33 43.48
N GLN A 49 -14.21 15.52 43.46
CA GLN A 49 -13.55 16.39 42.50
C GLN A 49 -13.65 15.65 41.16
N LYS A 50 -14.69 15.97 40.37
CA LYS A 50 -14.57 15.80 38.92
C LYS A 50 -13.34 16.60 38.53
N MET A 51 -12.33 15.92 37.98
CA MET A 51 -11.27 16.60 37.23
C MET A 51 -11.96 17.55 36.23
N PRO A 52 -11.52 18.80 36.10
CA PRO A 52 -12.08 19.68 35.10
C PRO A 52 -11.86 19.02 33.73
N GLU A 53 -12.95 18.82 32.98
CA GLU A 53 -12.85 18.62 31.54
C GLU A 53 -12.05 19.80 31.00
N THR A 54 -10.82 19.54 30.58
CA THR A 54 -9.96 20.53 29.94
C THR A 54 -10.70 21.11 28.74
N VAL A 55 -10.92 22.42 28.76
CA VAL A 55 -11.63 23.16 27.71
C VAL A 55 -10.94 22.90 26.36
N PRO A 56 -11.67 22.64 25.25
CA PRO A 56 -11.08 22.34 23.93
C PRO A 56 -9.99 23.34 23.48
N SER A 57 -10.15 24.62 23.84
CA SER A 57 -9.19 25.70 23.58
C SER A 57 -7.79 25.43 24.15
N ASP A 58 -7.68 24.79 25.31
CA ASP A 58 -6.39 24.51 25.96
C ASP A 58 -5.65 23.38 25.23
N ARG A 59 -6.36 22.36 24.75
CA ARG A 59 -5.79 21.24 24.00
C ARG A 59 -5.30 21.66 22.62
N VAL A 60 -6.08 22.46 21.90
CA VAL A 60 -5.69 23.00 20.59
C VAL A 60 -4.46 23.90 20.73
N THR A 61 -4.42 24.74 21.76
CA THR A 61 -3.26 25.62 22.03
C THR A 61 -2.00 24.79 22.35
N ALA A 62 -2.12 23.76 23.19
CA ALA A 62 -1.01 22.86 23.51
C ALA A 62 -0.51 22.10 22.27
N ALA A 63 -1.41 21.58 21.44
CA ALA A 63 -1.07 20.91 20.19
C ALA A 63 -0.37 21.87 19.21
N ALA A 64 -0.86 23.10 19.07
CA ALA A 64 -0.25 24.13 18.23
C ALA A 64 1.19 24.44 18.68
N ALA A 65 1.41 24.61 19.99
CA ALA A 65 2.73 24.84 20.55
C ALA A 65 3.68 23.66 20.28
N ALA A 66 3.21 22.43 20.50
CA ALA A 66 4.01 21.23 20.26
C ALA A 66 4.40 21.05 18.79
N LEU A 67 3.46 21.22 17.85
CA LEU A 67 3.71 21.10 16.42
C LEU A 67 4.60 22.24 15.90
N THR A 68 4.47 23.45 16.44
CA THR A 68 5.28 24.62 16.07
C THR A 68 6.78 24.38 16.31
N VAL A 69 7.14 23.65 17.38
CA VAL A 69 8.54 23.29 17.65
C VAL A 69 9.14 22.54 16.48
N TYR A 70 8.41 21.57 15.92
CA TYR A 70 8.88 20.82 14.76
C TYR A 70 8.79 21.63 13.46
N LEU A 71 7.73 22.42 13.26
CA LEU A 71 7.53 23.20 12.03
C LEU A 71 8.53 24.35 11.85
N THR A 72 9.17 24.81 12.92
CA THR A 72 10.19 25.88 12.88
C THR A 72 11.62 25.36 12.94
N ASP A 73 11.80 24.07 13.22
CA ASP A 73 13.12 23.45 13.31
C ASP A 73 13.80 23.39 11.93
N ARG A 74 15.13 23.50 11.94
CA ARG A 74 15.99 23.42 10.74
C ARG A 74 16.83 22.14 10.70
N GLN A 75 16.86 21.36 11.79
CA GLN A 75 17.66 20.16 11.92
C GLN A 75 16.76 18.94 12.10
N PHE A 76 16.91 17.96 11.21
CA PHE A 76 16.15 16.71 11.23
C PHE A 76 17.05 15.50 11.06
N ASP A 77 16.71 14.46 11.80
CA ASP A 77 17.17 13.09 11.62
C ASP A 77 15.93 12.17 11.52
N ALA A 78 16.18 10.88 11.29
CA ALA A 78 15.11 9.88 11.16
C ALA A 78 14.24 9.78 12.43
N ASP A 79 14.85 9.84 13.62
CA ASP A 79 14.13 9.71 14.88
C ASP A 79 13.20 10.90 15.13
N LYS A 80 13.65 12.10 14.79
CA LYS A 80 12.87 13.34 14.93
C LYS A 80 11.71 13.38 13.94
N LEU A 81 11.93 12.92 12.71
CA LEU A 81 10.86 12.76 11.72
C LEU A 81 9.81 11.76 12.19
N ASN A 82 10.23 10.62 12.74
CA ASN A 82 9.31 9.63 13.29
C ASN A 82 8.51 10.20 14.47
N ARG A 83 9.16 10.86 15.43
CA ARG A 83 8.46 11.54 16.55
C ARG A 83 7.48 12.59 16.05
N PHE A 84 7.84 13.34 15.01
CA PHE A 84 6.94 14.36 14.45
C PHE A 84 5.72 13.73 13.78
N ALA A 85 5.92 12.69 12.97
CA ALA A 85 4.84 11.95 12.34
C ALA A 85 3.89 11.32 13.38
N THR A 86 4.45 10.71 14.44
CA THR A 86 3.67 10.18 15.57
C THR A 86 2.86 11.27 16.25
N LEU A 87 3.46 12.42 16.57
CA LEU A 87 2.76 13.55 17.19
C LEU A 87 1.59 14.05 16.31
N CYS A 88 1.79 14.15 14.99
CA CYS A 88 0.72 14.53 14.06
C CYS A 88 -0.44 13.52 14.10
N ASP A 89 -0.15 12.22 14.05
CA ASP A 89 -1.16 11.17 14.05
C ASP A 89 -1.90 11.07 15.40
N GLU A 90 -1.18 11.21 16.53
CA GLU A 90 -1.78 11.29 17.87
C GLU A 90 -2.68 12.51 18.03
N THR A 91 -2.23 13.68 17.54
CA THR A 91 -3.03 14.92 17.54
C THR A 91 -4.30 14.73 16.71
N ARG A 92 -4.16 14.14 15.51
CA ARG A 92 -5.29 13.86 14.62
C ARG A 92 -6.31 12.91 15.24
N ARG A 93 -5.86 11.90 16.00
CA ARG A 93 -6.75 10.93 16.66
C ARG A 93 -7.40 11.46 17.93
N SER A 94 -6.74 12.36 18.65
CA SER A 94 -7.19 12.85 19.96
C SER A 94 -8.11 14.07 19.89
N LEU A 95 -8.09 14.80 18.77
CA LEU A 95 -8.94 15.98 18.54
C LEU A 95 -10.09 15.64 17.59
N ASP A 96 -11.27 16.19 17.88
CA ASP A 96 -12.42 16.16 16.98
C ASP A 96 -12.14 16.97 15.69
N PHE A 97 -13.05 16.88 14.72
CA PHE A 97 -12.88 17.53 13.42
C PHE A 97 -12.76 19.06 13.51
N ASP A 98 -13.62 19.72 14.28
CA ASP A 98 -13.64 21.18 14.40
C ASP A 98 -12.37 21.70 15.09
N SER A 99 -11.93 21.03 16.16
CA SER A 99 -10.68 21.31 16.85
C SER A 99 -9.46 21.15 15.93
N ARG A 100 -9.48 20.17 15.02
CA ARG A 100 -8.41 20.00 14.01
C ARG A 100 -8.43 21.11 12.97
N MET A 101 -9.60 21.61 12.57
CA MET A 101 -9.70 22.75 11.66
C MET A 101 -9.13 24.04 12.30
N ASP A 102 -9.51 24.36 13.54
CA ASP A 102 -8.97 25.52 14.27
C ASP A 102 -7.45 25.40 14.43
N LEU A 103 -6.94 24.21 14.79
CA LEU A 103 -5.50 23.96 14.84
C LEU A 103 -4.80 24.22 13.51
N ALA A 104 -5.34 23.70 12.40
CA ALA A 104 -4.77 23.88 11.07
C ALA A 104 -4.73 25.37 10.66
N GLU A 105 -5.81 26.12 10.90
CA GLU A 105 -5.89 27.56 10.61
C GLU A 105 -4.87 28.37 11.42
N ARG A 106 -4.69 28.04 12.71
CA ARG A 106 -3.66 28.66 13.57
C ARG A 106 -2.25 28.39 13.05
N LEU A 107 -1.95 27.15 12.67
CA LEU A 107 -0.64 26.78 12.14
C LEU A 107 -0.35 27.46 10.81
N GLU A 108 -1.32 27.51 9.90
CA GLU A 108 -1.17 28.16 8.60
C GLU A 108 -0.89 29.67 8.73
N ARG A 109 -1.53 30.35 9.70
CA ARG A 109 -1.29 31.78 9.98
C ARG A 109 0.05 32.06 10.64
N ALA A 110 0.48 31.18 11.55
CA ALA A 110 1.65 31.41 12.38
C ALA A 110 2.96 31.02 11.70
N MET A 111 2.94 30.05 10.78
CA MET A 111 4.16 29.42 10.27
C MET A 111 4.74 30.15 9.04
N PRO A 112 6.08 30.27 8.94
CA PRO A 112 6.72 30.82 7.75
C PRO A 112 6.44 29.95 6.52
N THR A 113 6.16 30.58 5.38
CA THR A 113 5.90 29.91 4.09
C THR A 113 7.15 29.33 3.42
N THR A 114 8.28 29.30 4.11
CA THR A 114 9.58 28.90 3.54
C THR A 114 9.74 27.39 3.36
N ASP A 115 8.93 26.57 4.03
CA ASP A 115 8.91 25.11 3.86
C ASP A 115 7.50 24.61 3.54
N THR A 116 7.10 24.83 2.29
CA THR A 116 5.77 24.52 1.76
C THR A 116 5.40 23.05 1.91
N ILE A 117 6.35 22.13 1.67
CA ILE A 117 6.08 20.68 1.69
C ILE A 117 5.76 20.23 3.11
N ARG A 118 6.58 20.64 4.08
CA ARG A 118 6.40 20.26 5.48
C ARG A 118 5.11 20.83 6.06
N LEU A 119 4.88 22.13 5.89
CA LEU A 119 3.68 22.78 6.43
C LEU A 119 2.41 22.14 5.84
N HIS A 120 2.30 22.07 4.52
CA HIS A 120 1.07 21.59 3.90
C HIS A 120 0.86 20.08 4.02
N SER A 121 1.89 19.26 4.18
CA SER A 121 1.70 17.83 4.49
C SER A 121 1.15 17.63 5.91
N VAL A 122 1.58 18.44 6.89
CA VAL A 122 1.02 18.45 8.24
C VAL A 122 -0.41 18.96 8.25
N LEU A 123 -0.70 20.06 7.54
CA LEU A 123 -2.07 20.57 7.43
C LEU A 123 -2.99 19.52 6.79
N PHE A 124 -2.54 18.86 5.72
CA PHE A 124 -3.25 17.72 5.14
C PHE A 124 -3.49 16.59 6.16
N GLN A 125 -2.49 16.20 6.96
CA GLN A 125 -2.67 15.18 7.99
C GLN A 125 -3.75 15.56 9.01
N LEU A 126 -3.80 16.83 9.40
CA LEU A 126 -4.79 17.31 10.36
C LEU A 126 -6.19 17.40 9.75
N THR A 127 -6.31 17.80 8.48
CA THR A 127 -7.61 18.14 7.90
C THR A 127 -8.18 17.10 6.93
N GLY A 128 -7.32 16.34 6.28
CA GLY A 128 -7.64 15.52 5.11
C GLY A 128 -7.84 16.33 3.83
N ASP A 129 -7.74 17.66 3.87
CA ASP A 129 -8.09 18.52 2.74
C ASP A 129 -7.02 18.50 1.63
N LEU A 130 -7.44 18.02 0.47
CA LEU A 130 -6.64 17.92 -0.75
C LEU A 130 -6.11 19.28 -1.26
N TYR A 131 -6.69 20.40 -0.84
CA TYR A 131 -6.14 21.73 -1.09
C TYR A 131 -4.66 21.83 -0.70
N HIS A 132 -4.28 21.27 0.45
CA HIS A 132 -2.90 21.36 0.92
C HIS A 132 -1.94 20.54 0.03
N LEU A 133 -2.37 19.39 -0.48
CA LEU A 133 -1.54 18.61 -1.42
C LEU A 133 -1.40 19.30 -2.78
N GLU A 134 -2.44 19.97 -3.24
CA GLU A 134 -2.38 20.82 -4.44
C GLU A 134 -1.37 21.97 -4.26
N ARG A 135 -1.30 22.60 -3.08
CA ARG A 135 -0.29 23.63 -2.77
C ARG A 135 1.13 23.08 -2.89
N ILE A 136 1.36 21.84 -2.47
CA ILE A 136 2.64 21.15 -2.64
C ILE A 136 2.95 20.95 -4.13
N PHE A 137 1.99 20.46 -4.92
CA PHE A 137 2.18 20.29 -6.37
C PHE A 137 2.48 21.61 -7.07
N HIS A 138 1.74 22.68 -6.76
CA HIS A 138 1.98 23.99 -7.34
C HIS A 138 3.38 24.50 -7.03
N TYR A 139 3.84 24.37 -5.78
CA TYR A 139 5.19 24.75 -5.40
C TYR A 139 6.26 23.98 -6.20
N LEU A 140 6.12 22.66 -6.30
CA LEU A 140 7.07 21.80 -7.00
C LEU A 140 7.08 22.04 -8.52
N ILE A 141 5.90 22.17 -9.14
CA ILE A 141 5.78 22.41 -10.59
C ILE A 141 6.27 23.83 -10.94
N LEU A 142 5.94 24.86 -10.14
CA LEU A 142 6.40 26.23 -10.37
C LEU A 142 7.93 26.35 -10.21
N GLY A 143 8.54 25.51 -9.39
CA GLY A 143 10.00 25.41 -9.30
C GLY A 143 10.66 25.00 -10.61
N GLY A 144 9.93 24.33 -11.52
CA GLY A 144 10.47 23.88 -12.81
C GLY A 144 11.78 23.11 -12.64
N ASP A 145 12.81 23.51 -13.38
CA ASP A 145 14.13 22.85 -13.33
C ASP A 145 14.89 23.07 -12.00
N SER A 146 14.43 23.94 -11.11
CA SER A 146 15.01 24.07 -9.76
C SER A 146 14.55 22.95 -8.81
N ALA A 147 13.42 22.29 -9.10
CA ALA A 147 12.96 21.15 -8.31
C ALA A 147 13.79 19.90 -8.63
N ASP A 148 14.42 19.32 -7.61
CA ASP A 148 15.16 18.07 -7.72
C ASP A 148 14.22 16.91 -8.11
N PRO A 149 14.49 16.14 -9.18
CA PRO A 149 13.66 15.01 -9.55
C PRO A 149 13.52 13.95 -8.44
N ALA A 150 14.50 13.78 -7.56
CA ALA A 150 14.38 12.90 -6.40
C ALA A 150 13.32 13.40 -5.41
N ALA A 151 13.24 14.72 -5.18
CA ALA A 151 12.22 15.33 -4.33
C ALA A 151 10.82 15.26 -4.97
N LEU A 152 10.72 15.41 -6.30
CA LEU A 152 9.45 15.22 -7.02
C LEU A 152 8.92 13.79 -6.84
N HIS A 153 9.80 12.82 -7.09
CA HIS A 153 9.53 11.40 -6.93
C HIS A 153 9.12 11.03 -5.49
N TYR A 154 9.88 11.50 -4.50
CA TYR A 154 9.59 11.25 -3.09
C TYR A 154 8.20 11.77 -2.69
N THR A 155 7.88 13.00 -3.12
CA THR A 155 6.58 13.63 -2.84
C THR A 155 5.42 12.88 -3.48
N HIS A 156 5.60 12.40 -4.73
CA HIS A 156 4.60 11.58 -5.43
C HIS A 156 4.18 10.38 -4.60
N TRP A 157 5.15 9.64 -4.08
CA TRP A 157 4.90 8.43 -3.31
C TRP A 157 4.32 8.72 -1.93
N CYS A 158 4.80 9.76 -1.25
CA CYS A 158 4.21 10.18 0.02
C CYS A 158 2.72 10.52 -0.12
N ILE A 159 2.35 11.28 -1.15
CA ILE A 159 0.96 11.62 -1.46
C ILE A 159 0.17 10.38 -1.87
N SER A 160 0.71 9.56 -2.77
CA SER A 160 0.06 8.33 -3.22
C SER A 160 -0.27 7.40 -2.04
N ARG A 161 0.63 7.28 -1.05
CA ARG A 161 0.39 6.53 0.18
C ARG A 161 -0.75 7.11 1.01
N GLN A 162 -0.84 8.44 1.14
CA GLN A 162 -1.92 9.06 1.91
C GLN A 162 -3.29 8.85 1.26
N LEU A 163 -3.37 8.98 -0.07
CA LEU A 163 -4.58 8.69 -0.84
C LEU A 163 -4.97 7.22 -0.68
N PHE A 164 -4.00 6.31 -0.78
CA PHE A 164 -4.23 4.89 -0.60
C PHE A 164 -4.79 4.56 0.81
N LEU A 165 -4.28 5.23 1.85
CA LEU A 165 -4.75 5.05 3.23
C LEU A 165 -6.14 5.67 3.49
N GLY A 166 -6.78 6.31 2.49
CA GLY A 166 -8.12 6.89 2.64
C GLY A 166 -8.14 8.11 3.57
N THR A 167 -7.01 8.80 3.73
CA THR A 167 -6.90 9.96 4.64
C THR A 167 -7.45 11.25 4.04
N ALA A 168 -7.71 11.27 2.73
CA ALA A 168 -8.20 12.43 2.02
C ALA A 168 -9.72 12.62 2.21
N SER A 169 -10.12 13.88 2.29
CA SER A 169 -11.51 14.33 2.38
C SER A 169 -11.72 15.61 1.57
N GLY A 170 -12.98 16.05 1.48
CA GLY A 170 -13.36 17.32 0.87
C GLY A 170 -13.80 17.22 -0.60
N GLU A 171 -14.16 18.37 -1.16
CA GLU A 171 -14.88 18.47 -2.44
C GLU A 171 -14.08 17.99 -3.65
N LYS A 172 -12.73 17.98 -3.55
CA LYS A 172 -11.84 17.60 -4.66
C LYS A 172 -11.64 16.10 -4.85
N LEU A 173 -12.19 15.25 -3.97
CA LEU A 173 -11.97 13.80 -4.02
C LEU A 173 -12.24 13.18 -5.41
N SER A 174 -13.29 13.64 -6.09
CA SER A 174 -13.69 13.13 -7.41
C SER A 174 -12.79 13.56 -8.56
N THR A 175 -11.95 14.58 -8.37
CA THR A 175 -11.14 15.19 -9.45
C THR A 175 -9.64 15.14 -9.20
N PHE A 176 -9.19 15.13 -7.96
CA PHE A 176 -7.78 15.32 -7.60
C PHE A 176 -6.84 14.31 -8.27
N VAL A 177 -7.22 13.03 -8.28
CA VAL A 177 -6.41 11.97 -8.90
C VAL A 177 -6.34 12.17 -10.43
N ALA A 178 -7.49 12.38 -11.06
CA ALA A 178 -7.58 12.50 -12.52
C ALA A 178 -7.07 13.85 -13.06
N CYS A 179 -6.99 14.89 -12.23
CA CYS A 179 -6.52 16.23 -12.59
C CYS A 179 -5.14 16.50 -11.98
N ASP A 180 -5.08 16.86 -10.71
CA ASP A 180 -3.90 17.45 -10.07
C ASP A 180 -2.74 16.45 -9.99
N LEU A 181 -3.00 15.25 -9.46
CA LEU A 181 -1.99 14.19 -9.33
C LEU A 181 -1.52 13.71 -10.71
N PHE A 182 -2.43 13.51 -11.67
CA PHE A 182 -2.06 13.07 -13.01
C PHE A 182 -1.22 14.12 -13.76
N ARG A 183 -1.56 15.41 -13.63
CA ARG A 183 -0.77 16.51 -14.22
C ARG A 183 0.62 16.60 -13.58
N TYR A 184 0.68 16.49 -12.26
CA TYR A 184 1.94 16.45 -11.52
C TYR A 184 2.80 15.26 -11.95
N TYR A 185 2.23 14.06 -12.01
CA TYR A 185 2.92 12.85 -12.44
C TYR A 185 3.48 12.98 -13.86
N THR A 186 2.66 13.45 -14.80
CA THR A 186 3.07 13.69 -16.19
C THR A 186 4.24 14.67 -16.26
N ALA A 187 4.16 15.78 -15.52
CA ALA A 187 5.23 16.77 -15.47
C ALA A 187 6.52 16.20 -14.87
N MET A 188 6.40 15.42 -13.80
CA MET A 188 7.52 14.74 -13.15
C MET A 188 8.24 13.78 -14.11
N VAL A 189 7.51 12.89 -14.81
CA VAL A 189 8.12 11.94 -15.77
C VAL A 189 8.86 12.69 -16.89
N ARG A 190 8.24 13.74 -17.47
CA ARG A 190 8.86 14.57 -18.52
C ARG A 190 10.09 15.32 -18.03
N GLN A 191 10.04 15.85 -16.81
CA GLN A 191 11.17 16.54 -16.20
C GLN A 191 12.32 15.58 -15.92
N ILE A 192 12.05 14.37 -15.44
CA ILE A 192 13.03 13.29 -15.29
C ILE A 192 13.65 12.97 -16.66
N ALA A 193 12.84 12.67 -17.68
CA ALA A 193 13.31 12.37 -19.02
C ALA A 193 14.26 13.45 -19.55
N ARG A 194 13.84 14.72 -19.49
CA ARG A 194 14.63 15.87 -19.98
C ARG A 194 15.90 16.10 -19.16
N ARG A 195 15.80 16.20 -17.84
CA ARG A 195 16.95 16.58 -16.98
C ARG A 195 17.98 15.49 -16.84
N TRP A 196 17.55 14.23 -16.91
CA TRP A 196 18.44 13.08 -16.79
C TRP A 196 18.83 12.45 -18.14
N GLY A 197 18.36 13.02 -19.25
CA GLY A 197 18.65 12.51 -20.59
C GLY A 197 18.15 11.09 -20.81
N LEU A 198 17.02 10.74 -20.19
CA LEU A 198 16.42 9.41 -20.24
C LEU A 198 15.31 9.40 -21.29
N THR A 199 15.69 9.27 -22.56
CA THR A 199 14.76 9.13 -23.68
C THR A 199 15.04 7.79 -24.35
N PRO A 200 14.35 6.70 -23.96
CA PRO A 200 14.59 5.39 -24.55
C PRO A 200 14.47 5.40 -26.07
N ALA A 201 15.35 4.67 -26.74
CA ALA A 201 15.40 4.62 -28.18
C ALA A 201 14.23 3.84 -28.76
N ARG A 202 13.54 4.45 -29.71
CA ARG A 202 12.50 3.79 -30.47
C ARG A 202 13.09 2.68 -31.34
N ALA A 203 12.61 1.46 -31.17
CA ALA A 203 12.99 0.35 -32.04
C ALA A 203 11.90 0.03 -33.05
N ALA A 204 12.34 -0.60 -34.13
CA ALA A 204 11.44 -1.24 -35.07
C ALA A 204 10.69 -2.37 -34.37
N LEU A 205 9.36 -2.37 -34.50
CA LEU A 205 8.55 -3.49 -34.07
C LEU A 205 8.94 -4.73 -34.88
N ARG A 206 9.23 -5.84 -34.20
CA ARG A 206 9.51 -7.12 -34.85
C ARG A 206 8.26 -7.62 -35.56
N GLU A 207 8.42 -8.31 -36.69
CA GLU A 207 7.29 -8.92 -37.39
C GLU A 207 6.77 -10.16 -36.64
N GLY A 208 5.45 -10.36 -36.68
CA GLY A 208 4.77 -11.47 -36.01
C GLY A 208 4.33 -11.17 -34.57
N PRO A 209 3.83 -12.18 -33.85
CA PRO A 209 3.25 -12.02 -32.52
C PRO A 209 4.33 -11.67 -31.48
N ILE A 210 3.88 -11.17 -30.33
CA ILE A 210 4.74 -10.94 -29.15
C ILE A 210 5.44 -12.25 -28.78
N ARG A 211 6.76 -12.18 -28.54
CA ARG A 211 7.57 -13.31 -28.08
C ARG A 211 8.35 -12.98 -26.81
N ARG A 212 8.70 -11.72 -26.60
CA ARG A 212 9.48 -11.26 -25.45
C ARG A 212 8.75 -10.19 -24.65
N VAL A 213 8.58 -10.42 -23.35
CA VAL A 213 7.85 -9.52 -22.44
C VAL A 213 8.75 -9.10 -21.27
N ALA A 214 8.82 -7.80 -21.00
CA ALA A 214 9.40 -7.26 -19.78
C ALA A 214 8.28 -6.85 -18.81
N VAL A 215 8.20 -7.50 -17.65
CA VAL A 215 7.25 -7.14 -16.58
C VAL A 215 7.95 -6.21 -15.60
N VAL A 216 7.64 -4.92 -15.64
CA VAL A 216 8.33 -3.88 -14.86
C VAL A 216 7.50 -3.57 -13.62
N THR A 217 8.11 -3.66 -12.43
CA THR A 217 7.45 -3.39 -11.14
C THR A 217 8.30 -2.47 -10.25
N ASN A 218 7.65 -1.72 -9.35
CA ASN A 218 8.33 -0.82 -8.42
C ASN A 218 8.83 -1.50 -7.14
N GLN A 219 8.29 -2.67 -6.81
CA GLN A 219 8.67 -3.37 -5.59
C GLN A 219 8.49 -4.87 -5.77
N PHE A 220 9.53 -5.63 -5.40
CA PHE A 220 9.52 -7.08 -5.37
C PHE A 220 10.30 -7.51 -4.12
N THR A 221 9.62 -8.12 -3.15
CA THR A 221 10.19 -8.40 -1.82
C THR A 221 10.22 -9.88 -1.51
N ASN A 222 9.10 -10.46 -1.07
CA ASN A 222 9.04 -11.86 -0.68
C ASN A 222 7.66 -12.46 -1.00
N GLN A 223 7.50 -13.76 -0.72
CA GLN A 223 6.26 -14.50 -0.96
C GLN A 223 5.10 -14.05 -0.05
N GLY A 224 5.35 -13.39 1.08
CA GLY A 224 4.29 -12.81 1.92
C GLY A 224 3.67 -11.53 1.33
N HIS A 225 4.34 -10.89 0.36
CA HIS A 225 3.86 -9.69 -0.29
C HIS A 225 3.01 -10.02 -1.52
N GLN A 226 1.70 -9.70 -1.44
CA GLN A 226 0.72 -10.09 -2.46
C GLN A 226 1.08 -9.59 -3.88
N PRO A 227 1.41 -8.31 -4.12
CA PRO A 227 1.85 -7.84 -5.44
C PRO A 227 3.08 -8.59 -5.99
N THR A 228 4.01 -9.01 -5.13
CA THR A 228 5.18 -9.81 -5.54
C THR A 228 4.76 -11.17 -6.08
N ARG A 229 3.84 -11.85 -5.38
CA ARG A 229 3.27 -13.13 -5.85
C ARG A 229 2.51 -12.99 -7.16
N ASP A 230 1.68 -11.96 -7.27
CA ASP A 230 0.88 -11.74 -8.48
C ASP A 230 1.75 -11.38 -9.69
N CYS A 231 2.77 -10.53 -9.50
CA CYS A 231 3.75 -10.22 -10.55
C CYS A 231 4.46 -11.49 -11.05
N PHE A 232 4.86 -12.35 -10.13
CA PHE A 232 5.51 -13.62 -10.47
C PHE A 232 4.54 -14.57 -11.20
N ASP A 233 3.30 -14.70 -10.73
CA ASP A 233 2.30 -15.59 -11.33
C ASP A 233 1.96 -15.17 -12.78
N PHE A 234 1.74 -13.87 -13.02
CA PHE A 234 1.57 -13.36 -14.39
C PHE A 234 2.77 -13.69 -15.29
N ALA A 235 3.99 -13.41 -14.80
CA ALA A 235 5.21 -13.64 -15.57
C ALA A 235 5.44 -15.14 -15.87
N ALA A 236 5.24 -15.99 -14.88
CA ALA A 236 5.40 -17.43 -15.02
C ALA A 236 4.37 -18.03 -15.97
N ARG A 237 3.12 -17.56 -15.96
CA ARG A 237 2.08 -18.01 -16.91
C ARG A 237 2.38 -17.58 -18.34
N MET A 238 2.76 -16.32 -18.56
CA MET A 238 3.20 -15.86 -19.88
C MET A 238 4.35 -16.73 -20.44
N GLN A 239 5.28 -17.14 -19.58
CA GLN A 239 6.38 -18.02 -19.98
C GLN A 239 5.93 -19.46 -20.24
N ASP A 240 5.31 -20.10 -19.25
CA ASP A 240 5.08 -21.54 -19.26
C ASP A 240 3.85 -21.95 -20.10
N GLU A 241 2.80 -21.11 -20.10
CA GLU A 241 1.50 -21.40 -20.74
C GLU A 241 1.40 -20.80 -22.14
N PHE A 242 2.11 -19.68 -22.41
CA PHE A 242 2.11 -18.99 -23.71
C PHE A 242 3.46 -19.05 -24.44
N GLY A 243 4.48 -19.67 -23.86
CA GLY A 243 5.78 -19.90 -24.52
C GLY A 243 6.61 -18.63 -24.77
N LEU A 244 6.40 -17.58 -23.97
CA LEU A 244 7.09 -16.30 -24.13
C LEU A 244 8.42 -16.26 -23.36
N ASP A 245 9.40 -15.51 -23.86
CA ASP A 245 10.61 -15.13 -23.10
C ASP A 245 10.24 -13.96 -22.17
N VAL A 246 10.17 -14.24 -20.87
CA VAL A 246 9.72 -13.27 -19.87
C VAL A 246 10.84 -12.92 -18.90
N ALA A 247 10.99 -11.63 -18.62
CA ALA A 247 11.85 -11.11 -17.56
C ALA A 247 11.06 -10.18 -16.65
N ILE A 248 11.16 -10.37 -15.34
CA ILE A 248 10.70 -9.38 -14.36
C ILE A 248 11.82 -8.37 -14.16
N ILE A 249 11.49 -7.09 -14.32
CA ILE A 249 12.38 -5.97 -14.07
C ILE A 249 11.90 -5.26 -12.80
N ASN A 250 12.49 -5.60 -11.66
CA ASN A 250 12.19 -4.94 -10.39
C ASN A 250 13.03 -3.68 -10.24
N VAL A 251 12.39 -2.54 -10.48
CA VAL A 251 13.01 -1.20 -10.45
C VAL A 251 13.43 -0.82 -9.02
N ASN A 252 12.77 -1.36 -7.98
CA ASN A 252 12.79 -0.81 -6.63
C ASN A 252 12.60 0.72 -6.68
N GLY A 253 11.52 1.13 -7.34
CA GLY A 253 11.19 2.53 -7.59
C GLY A 253 10.50 3.21 -6.41
N LEU A 254 10.15 2.50 -5.35
CA LEU A 254 9.63 3.16 -4.14
C LEU A 254 10.77 3.85 -3.37
N PRO A 255 10.49 4.95 -2.64
CA PRO A 255 11.53 5.63 -1.88
C PRO A 255 12.03 4.78 -0.72
N VAL A 256 13.35 4.65 -0.57
CA VAL A 256 13.98 3.94 0.57
C VAL A 256 14.74 4.87 1.51
N ARG A 257 14.73 6.17 1.22
CA ARG A 257 15.27 7.23 2.06
C ARG A 257 14.43 8.48 1.92
N VAL A 258 14.55 9.38 2.89
CA VAL A 258 13.85 10.66 2.92
C VAL A 258 14.57 11.66 2.01
N GLU A 259 13.86 12.25 1.04
CA GLU A 259 14.40 13.28 0.13
C GLU A 259 13.89 14.69 0.45
N ASN A 260 12.79 14.81 1.20
CA ASN A 260 12.27 16.08 1.73
C ASN A 260 11.42 15.85 3.00
N LEU A 261 11.00 16.93 3.66
CA LEU A 261 10.28 16.88 4.93
C LEU A 261 8.76 16.73 4.76
N PHE A 262 8.31 15.80 3.91
CA PHE A 262 6.89 15.42 3.86
C PHE A 262 6.50 14.60 5.10
N ILE A 263 5.39 14.95 5.75
CA ILE A 263 4.90 14.29 6.96
C ILE A 263 3.52 13.64 6.73
N PRO A 264 3.35 12.34 7.04
CA PRO A 264 4.37 11.40 7.48
C PRO A 264 5.28 10.99 6.32
N PRO A 265 6.56 10.68 6.60
CA PRO A 265 7.47 10.21 5.58
C PRO A 265 7.01 8.86 5.03
N MET A 266 7.35 8.59 3.76
CA MET A 266 7.26 7.26 3.17
C MET A 266 8.65 6.71 2.94
N VAL A 267 8.91 5.53 3.50
CA VAL A 267 10.09 4.71 3.23
C VAL A 267 9.59 3.28 3.04
N ALA A 268 9.94 2.67 1.91
CA ALA A 268 9.57 1.31 1.57
C ALA A 268 10.72 0.35 1.88
N ASP A 269 10.37 -0.89 2.21
CA ASP A 269 11.34 -1.97 2.36
C ASP A 269 11.85 -2.43 0.99
N VAL A 270 13.15 -2.71 0.93
CA VAL A 270 13.82 -3.34 -0.21
C VAL A 270 14.49 -4.62 0.24
N ALA A 271 14.25 -5.70 -0.49
CA ALA A 271 14.94 -6.97 -0.33
C ALA A 271 16.32 -6.86 -0.98
N ALA A 272 17.31 -6.37 -0.23
CA ALA A 272 18.67 -6.13 -0.72
C ALA A 272 19.39 -7.43 -1.15
N ASP A 273 18.94 -8.57 -0.64
CA ASP A 273 19.40 -9.92 -1.01
C ASP A 273 18.96 -10.36 -2.41
N LEU A 274 18.03 -9.61 -3.03
CA LEU A 274 17.54 -9.86 -4.37
C LEU A 274 18.26 -9.03 -5.45
N ASP A 275 19.41 -8.41 -5.17
CA ASP A 275 20.10 -7.57 -6.16
C ASP A 275 20.66 -8.36 -7.36
N GLY A 276 20.63 -7.74 -8.54
CA GLY A 276 21.23 -8.26 -9.77
C GLY A 276 20.30 -9.12 -10.61
N VAL A 277 20.90 -9.97 -11.46
CA VAL A 277 20.18 -10.83 -12.41
C VAL A 277 20.24 -12.28 -11.95
N TYR A 278 19.08 -12.89 -11.76
CA TYR A 278 18.96 -14.25 -11.26
C TYR A 278 17.66 -14.89 -11.74
N ALA A 279 17.51 -16.19 -11.49
CA ALA A 279 16.28 -16.90 -11.82
C ALA A 279 15.55 -17.26 -10.54
N LEU A 280 14.45 -16.57 -10.28
CA LEU A 280 13.65 -16.74 -9.08
C LEU A 280 12.78 -17.98 -9.19
N LYS A 281 12.76 -18.80 -8.15
CA LYS A 281 11.88 -19.97 -8.04
C LYS A 281 10.78 -19.70 -7.01
N MET A 282 9.53 -19.88 -7.41
CA MET A 282 8.37 -19.74 -6.53
C MET A 282 7.25 -20.66 -7.03
N PHE A 283 6.56 -21.34 -6.11
CA PHE A 283 5.46 -22.27 -6.42
C PHE A 283 5.78 -23.31 -7.51
N GLY A 284 7.01 -23.84 -7.51
CA GLY A 284 7.47 -24.83 -8.48
C GLY A 284 7.77 -24.30 -9.89
N ARG A 285 7.61 -22.99 -10.12
CA ARG A 285 7.91 -22.31 -11.39
C ARG A 285 9.18 -21.48 -11.25
N GLN A 286 9.72 -21.03 -12.40
CA GLN A 286 10.95 -20.24 -12.43
C GLN A 286 10.85 -19.11 -13.46
N VAL A 287 11.22 -17.89 -13.06
CA VAL A 287 11.23 -16.71 -13.95
C VAL A 287 12.52 -15.94 -13.76
N LYS A 288 13.08 -15.41 -14.85
CA LYS A 288 14.24 -14.52 -14.85
C LYS A 288 13.87 -13.16 -14.25
N VAL A 289 14.68 -12.69 -13.31
CA VAL A 289 14.49 -11.41 -12.63
C VAL A 289 15.77 -10.59 -12.76
N ALA A 290 15.62 -9.31 -13.06
CA ALA A 290 16.64 -8.28 -12.86
C ALA A 290 16.13 -7.30 -11.81
N SER A 291 16.80 -7.21 -10.66
CA SER A 291 16.45 -6.28 -9.60
C SER A 291 17.56 -5.26 -9.35
N PHE A 292 17.16 -4.01 -9.12
CA PHE A 292 18.09 -2.89 -8.95
C PHE A 292 17.91 -2.27 -7.57
N THR A 293 18.70 -2.69 -6.58
CA THR A 293 18.46 -2.34 -5.16
C THR A 293 19.15 -1.06 -4.70
N GLU A 294 19.85 -0.33 -5.61
CA GLU A 294 20.49 0.96 -5.28
C GLU A 294 19.49 1.88 -4.56
N PRO A 295 19.80 2.34 -3.33
CA PRO A 295 18.82 3.08 -2.53
C PRO A 295 18.42 4.44 -3.09
N ALA A 296 19.33 5.12 -3.78
CA ALA A 296 19.05 6.45 -4.29
C ALA A 296 18.12 6.38 -5.51
N PHE A 297 17.09 7.22 -5.53
CA PHE A 297 16.39 7.52 -6.78
C PHE A 297 17.26 8.48 -7.61
N SER A 298 18.12 7.91 -8.45
CA SER A 298 19.21 8.61 -9.11
C SER A 298 19.16 8.46 -10.63
N GLN A 299 19.78 9.42 -11.33
CA GLN A 299 19.98 9.32 -12.78
C GLN A 299 20.75 8.05 -13.15
N SER A 300 21.78 7.67 -12.39
CA SER A 300 22.59 6.48 -12.65
C SER A 300 21.74 5.21 -12.57
N LYS A 301 20.94 5.06 -11.50
CA LYS A 301 20.05 3.92 -11.33
C LYS A 301 19.08 3.80 -12.49
N LEU A 302 18.35 4.86 -12.81
CA LEU A 302 17.34 4.80 -13.88
C LEU A 302 17.98 4.55 -15.25
N ARG A 303 19.15 5.12 -15.53
CA ARG A 303 19.87 4.85 -16.78
C ARG A 303 20.22 3.38 -16.94
N VAL A 304 20.77 2.74 -15.90
CA VAL A 304 21.11 1.31 -15.93
C VAL A 304 19.87 0.45 -16.16
N ILE A 305 18.72 0.82 -15.57
CA ILE A 305 17.47 0.08 -15.75
C ILE A 305 16.93 0.24 -17.18
N VAL A 306 16.96 1.46 -17.73
CA VAL A 306 16.57 1.73 -19.12
C VAL A 306 17.45 0.92 -20.07
N GLU A 307 18.78 0.98 -19.91
CA GLU A 307 19.74 0.20 -20.70
C GLU A 307 19.50 -1.31 -20.58
N ALA A 308 19.14 -1.82 -19.41
CA ALA A 308 18.81 -3.23 -19.21
C ALA A 308 17.54 -3.64 -19.97
N ILE A 309 16.50 -2.80 -19.99
CA ILE A 309 15.28 -3.06 -20.76
C ILE A 309 15.57 -2.98 -22.27
N GLU A 310 16.34 -1.98 -22.72
CA GLU A 310 16.75 -1.85 -24.13
C GLU A 310 17.59 -3.04 -24.60
N GLY A 311 18.56 -3.47 -23.78
CA GLY A 311 19.40 -4.63 -24.05
C GLY A 311 18.62 -5.95 -24.03
N TYR A 312 17.58 -6.05 -23.19
CA TYR A 312 16.65 -7.17 -23.24
C TYR A 312 15.78 -7.14 -24.50
N ASP A 313 15.53 -5.97 -25.08
CA ASP A 313 14.79 -5.75 -26.32
C ASP A 313 13.42 -6.48 -26.36
N PRO A 314 12.49 -6.14 -25.44
CA PRO A 314 11.16 -6.75 -25.37
C PRO A 314 10.26 -6.27 -26.53
N ASP A 315 9.33 -7.15 -26.93
CA ASP A 315 8.25 -6.80 -27.85
C ASP A 315 7.09 -6.10 -27.11
N LEU A 316 6.96 -6.33 -25.80
CA LEU A 316 5.97 -5.72 -24.92
C LEU A 316 6.56 -5.39 -23.55
N ILE A 317 6.25 -4.21 -23.03
CA ILE A 317 6.44 -3.86 -21.62
C ILE A 317 5.10 -3.94 -20.89
N VAL A 318 5.06 -4.70 -19.80
CA VAL A 318 3.94 -4.75 -18.87
C VAL A 318 4.31 -3.94 -17.64
N ALA A 319 3.70 -2.77 -17.47
CA ALA A 319 3.83 -1.98 -16.26
C ALA A 319 2.93 -2.57 -15.17
N PHE A 320 3.54 -3.30 -14.23
CA PHE A 320 2.81 -4.02 -13.19
C PHE A 320 2.72 -3.17 -11.92
N GLY A 321 1.49 -2.89 -11.46
CA GLY A 321 1.21 -2.07 -10.28
C GLY A 321 0.61 -0.71 -10.63
N GLY A 322 0.91 0.30 -9.82
CA GLY A 322 0.52 1.69 -10.07
C GLY A 322 1.52 2.43 -10.97
N SER A 323 1.75 3.71 -10.67
CA SER A 323 2.73 4.56 -11.34
C SER A 323 4.10 3.89 -11.46
N ASN A 324 4.61 3.72 -12.69
CA ASN A 324 5.89 3.09 -12.94
C ASN A 324 6.72 3.99 -13.86
N ILE A 325 7.58 4.84 -13.27
CA ILE A 325 8.30 5.88 -14.00
C ILE A 325 9.14 5.29 -15.13
N VAL A 326 9.80 4.15 -14.91
CA VAL A 326 10.63 3.52 -15.94
C VAL A 326 9.76 3.08 -17.13
N ALA A 327 8.67 2.35 -16.89
CA ALA A 327 7.78 1.93 -17.97
C ALA A 327 7.13 3.14 -18.68
N ASP A 328 6.80 4.18 -17.93
CA ASP A 328 6.21 5.42 -18.45
C ASP A 328 7.21 6.26 -19.26
N LEU A 329 8.53 6.17 -19.02
CA LEU A 329 9.55 6.75 -19.89
C LEU A 329 9.55 6.09 -21.28
N PHE A 330 9.37 4.77 -21.35
CA PHE A 330 9.24 4.06 -22.63
C PHE A 330 7.93 4.40 -23.36
N ALA A 331 6.85 4.59 -22.61
CA ALA A 331 5.57 4.99 -23.18
C ALA A 331 5.60 6.43 -23.71
N GLU A 332 6.13 7.38 -22.94
CA GLU A 332 6.21 8.79 -23.35
C GLU A 332 7.11 8.99 -24.58
N ALA A 333 8.14 8.15 -24.76
CA ALA A 333 9.04 8.19 -25.91
C ALA A 333 8.52 7.40 -27.13
N ASP A 334 7.34 6.76 -27.04
CA ASP A 334 6.85 5.77 -28.03
C ASP A 334 7.94 4.74 -28.39
N ALA A 335 8.74 4.34 -27.39
CA ALA A 335 9.93 3.52 -27.62
C ALA A 335 9.58 2.04 -27.74
N ARG A 336 8.59 1.58 -26.96
CA ARG A 336 8.02 0.23 -26.94
C ARG A 336 6.55 0.31 -26.55
N PRO A 337 5.71 -0.64 -26.99
CA PRO A 337 4.35 -0.77 -26.47
C PRO A 337 4.36 -1.04 -24.97
N VAL A 338 3.45 -0.37 -24.26
CA VAL A 338 3.33 -0.47 -22.80
C VAL A 338 1.88 -0.67 -22.44
N VAL A 339 1.60 -1.74 -21.69
CA VAL A 339 0.30 -2.03 -21.09
C VAL A 339 0.45 -1.98 -19.57
N ALA A 340 -0.37 -1.19 -18.88
CA ALA A 340 -0.39 -1.12 -17.43
C ALA A 340 -1.44 -2.05 -16.83
N ILE A 341 -1.03 -2.87 -15.85
CA ILE A 341 -1.90 -3.73 -15.06
C ILE A 341 -1.94 -3.21 -13.62
N PRO A 342 -3.06 -2.63 -13.17
CA PRO A 342 -3.17 -2.14 -11.81
C PRO A 342 -3.29 -3.28 -10.79
N THR A 343 -2.76 -3.05 -9.59
CA THR A 343 -2.87 -3.96 -8.44
C THR A 343 -3.86 -3.46 -7.38
N THR A 344 -4.58 -2.38 -7.68
CA THR A 344 -5.58 -1.75 -6.83
C THR A 344 -6.70 -1.18 -7.69
N SER A 345 -7.91 -1.08 -7.14
CA SER A 345 -9.06 -0.53 -7.84
C SER A 345 -9.01 1.00 -7.98
N GLY A 346 -9.89 1.54 -8.82
CA GLY A 346 -9.97 2.97 -9.10
C GLY A 346 -9.00 3.43 -10.20
N ILE A 347 -8.72 4.73 -10.21
CA ILE A 347 -7.95 5.39 -11.27
C ILE A 347 -6.47 5.05 -11.14
N THR A 348 -5.90 4.50 -12.21
CA THR A 348 -4.47 4.20 -12.27
C THR A 348 -3.69 5.35 -12.91
N ILE A 349 -2.71 5.88 -12.18
CA ILE A 349 -1.80 6.92 -12.68
C ILE A 349 -0.65 6.24 -13.44
N SER A 350 -0.72 6.26 -14.77
CA SER A 350 0.32 5.78 -15.69
C SER A 350 0.26 6.55 -17.00
N LEU A 351 1.35 6.56 -17.77
CA LEU A 351 1.44 7.07 -19.14
C LEU A 351 1.40 5.96 -20.20
N ALA A 352 1.26 4.69 -19.80
CA ALA A 352 1.14 3.55 -20.69
C ALA A 352 0.09 3.76 -21.81
N HIS A 353 0.34 3.17 -22.97
CA HIS A 353 -0.52 3.27 -24.15
C HIS A 353 -1.92 2.68 -23.88
N ILE A 354 -1.96 1.58 -23.11
CA ILE A 354 -3.18 0.96 -22.62
C ILE A 354 -3.07 0.81 -21.10
N VAL A 355 -4.16 1.13 -20.40
CA VAL A 355 -4.30 0.94 -18.95
C VAL A 355 -5.48 0.03 -18.71
N LEU A 356 -5.23 -1.13 -18.11
CA LEU A 356 -6.27 -2.12 -17.84
C LEU A 356 -7.08 -1.75 -16.60
N GLY A 357 -8.32 -2.20 -16.55
CA GLY A 357 -9.11 -2.19 -15.32
C GLY A 357 -8.58 -3.18 -14.29
N TYR A 358 -8.77 -2.88 -13.01
CA TYR A 358 -8.64 -3.89 -11.95
C TYR A 358 -9.85 -4.86 -11.96
N GLU A 359 -11.00 -4.35 -12.41
CA GLU A 359 -12.26 -5.06 -12.67
C GLU A 359 -12.87 -4.58 -14.00
N GLU A 360 -13.86 -5.32 -14.53
CA GLU A 360 -14.45 -5.02 -15.85
C GLU A 360 -15.10 -3.63 -15.94
N ASN A 361 -15.45 -3.04 -14.80
CA ASN A 361 -16.08 -1.73 -14.74
C ASN A 361 -15.14 -0.63 -15.24
N ASP A 362 -15.66 0.20 -16.14
CA ASP A 362 -14.99 1.41 -16.62
C ASP A 362 -15.03 2.51 -15.55
N HIS A 363 -14.05 2.46 -14.64
CA HIS A 363 -13.89 3.42 -13.57
C HIS A 363 -13.66 4.86 -14.07
N THR A 364 -13.26 5.05 -15.34
CA THR A 364 -13.12 6.38 -15.93
C THR A 364 -14.46 7.10 -16.08
N ARG A 365 -15.59 6.38 -15.99
CA ARG A 365 -16.95 6.96 -15.98
C ARG A 365 -17.24 7.86 -14.81
N SER A 366 -16.55 7.66 -13.70
CA SER A 366 -16.65 8.53 -12.52
C SER A 366 -15.89 9.85 -12.68
N ILE A 367 -14.98 9.97 -13.67
CA ILE A 367 -14.20 11.17 -13.90
C ILE A 367 -15.07 12.24 -14.58
N PRO A 368 -15.05 13.49 -14.11
CA PRO A 368 -15.69 14.60 -14.82
C PRO A 368 -15.23 14.73 -16.28
N ALA A 369 -16.16 15.07 -17.17
CA ALA A 369 -15.92 15.10 -18.61
C ALA A 369 -14.67 15.91 -19.03
N LEU A 370 -14.37 16.99 -18.30
CA LEU A 370 -13.20 17.85 -18.51
C LEU A 370 -11.86 17.10 -18.42
N TYR A 371 -11.76 16.09 -17.54
CA TYR A 371 -10.51 15.37 -17.26
C TYR A 371 -10.50 13.94 -17.79
N ARG A 372 -11.64 13.47 -18.32
CA ARG A 372 -11.83 12.06 -18.64
C ARG A 372 -11.06 11.59 -19.87
N ALA A 373 -10.98 12.41 -20.91
CA ALA A 373 -10.51 12.00 -22.23
C ALA A 373 -9.13 11.31 -22.23
N PRO A 374 -8.11 11.79 -21.49
CA PRO A 374 -6.83 11.09 -21.38
C PRO A 374 -6.94 9.68 -20.82
N PHE A 375 -7.85 9.42 -19.89
CA PHE A 375 -8.02 8.08 -19.28
C PHE A 375 -8.86 7.19 -20.17
N ALA A 376 -10.02 7.66 -20.62
CA ALA A 376 -10.97 6.87 -21.40
C ALA A 376 -10.36 6.33 -22.71
N ARG A 377 -9.49 7.10 -23.38
CA ARG A 377 -8.85 6.64 -24.63
C ARG A 377 -7.92 5.43 -24.43
N ARG A 378 -7.31 5.31 -23.25
CA ARG A 378 -6.33 4.26 -22.91
C ARG A 378 -6.94 3.11 -22.12
N PHE A 379 -8.10 3.33 -21.49
CA PHE A 379 -8.74 2.33 -20.65
C PHE A 379 -9.20 1.11 -21.46
N ARG A 380 -8.95 -0.09 -20.95
CA ARG A 380 -9.58 -1.33 -21.44
C ARG A 380 -10.16 -2.12 -20.26
N PRO A 381 -11.41 -2.62 -20.36
CA PRO A 381 -11.99 -3.51 -19.36
C PRO A 381 -11.10 -4.72 -19.13
N PHE A 382 -10.91 -5.11 -17.87
CA PHE A 382 -10.06 -6.24 -17.51
C PHE A 382 -10.40 -6.68 -16.09
N THR A 383 -10.14 -7.95 -15.77
CA THR A 383 -10.21 -8.43 -14.39
C THR A 383 -8.80 -8.81 -13.97
N PHE A 384 -8.33 -8.35 -12.81
CA PHE A 384 -6.96 -8.62 -12.37
C PHE A 384 -6.64 -10.13 -12.32
N GLY A 385 -7.63 -10.96 -12.01
CA GLY A 385 -7.46 -12.40 -11.81
C GLY A 385 -6.91 -12.70 -10.42
N PHE A 386 -7.30 -13.80 -9.78
CA PHE A 386 -6.72 -14.22 -8.50
C PHE A 386 -6.46 -15.72 -8.49
N THR A 387 -5.21 -16.11 -8.22
CA THR A 387 -4.86 -17.51 -7.95
C THR A 387 -4.63 -17.70 -6.45
N PRO A 388 -5.40 -18.57 -5.77
CA PRO A 388 -5.19 -18.88 -4.36
C PRO A 388 -3.79 -19.48 -4.14
N PRO A 389 -3.10 -19.17 -3.03
CA PRO A 389 -1.85 -19.85 -2.69
C PRO A 389 -2.07 -21.36 -2.54
N PRO A 390 -1.02 -22.18 -2.70
CA PRO A 390 -1.06 -23.55 -2.20
C PRO A 390 -1.40 -23.59 -0.70
N SER A 391 -2.19 -24.59 -0.30
CA SER A 391 -2.47 -24.88 1.10
C SER A 391 -1.88 -26.22 1.48
N GLU A 392 -1.29 -26.31 2.66
CA GLU A 392 -0.83 -27.57 3.25
C GLU A 392 -1.91 -28.19 4.15
N GLY A 393 -3.05 -27.51 4.30
CA GLY A 393 -4.14 -27.94 5.18
C GLY A 393 -3.76 -27.93 6.65
N ARG A 394 -2.68 -27.23 7.03
CA ARG A 394 -2.22 -27.19 8.42
C ARG A 394 -3.21 -26.39 9.25
N ARG A 395 -3.69 -26.99 10.33
CA ARG A 395 -4.59 -26.32 11.26
C ARG A 395 -3.95 -25.03 11.78
N VAL A 396 -4.68 -23.92 11.62
CA VAL A 396 -4.28 -22.62 12.16
C VAL A 396 -4.88 -22.45 13.55
N GLU A 397 -4.04 -22.22 14.55
CA GLU A 397 -4.46 -21.99 15.93
C GLU A 397 -5.07 -20.59 16.08
N THR A 398 -6.38 -20.54 16.31
CA THR A 398 -7.14 -19.29 16.46
C THR A 398 -7.30 -18.89 17.92
N GLY A 399 -7.03 -19.81 18.85
CA GLY A 399 -7.28 -19.62 20.27
C GLY A 399 -8.74 -19.75 20.71
N PHE A 400 -9.64 -20.15 19.81
CA PHE A 400 -11.05 -20.41 20.08
C PHE A 400 -11.41 -21.88 19.80
N ALA A 401 -12.47 -22.36 20.48
CA ALA A 401 -12.96 -23.72 20.34
C ALA A 401 -13.43 -24.02 18.91
N ASP A 402 -13.35 -25.28 18.49
CA ASP A 402 -13.90 -25.71 17.21
C ASP A 402 -15.41 -25.50 17.15
N GLY A 403 -15.91 -25.09 15.98
CA GLY A 403 -17.32 -24.74 15.79
C GLY A 403 -17.69 -23.31 16.16
N THR A 404 -16.82 -22.55 16.82
CA THR A 404 -17.01 -21.10 17.03
C THR A 404 -17.15 -20.40 15.68
N PHE A 405 -18.18 -19.58 15.51
CA PHE A 405 -18.30 -18.76 14.30
C PHE A 405 -17.26 -17.64 14.34
N LEU A 406 -16.24 -17.73 13.49
CA LEU A 406 -15.15 -16.77 13.44
C LEU A 406 -15.37 -15.72 12.36
N PHE A 407 -15.46 -14.46 12.78
CA PHE A 407 -15.29 -13.31 11.91
C PHE A 407 -13.80 -13.05 11.68
N ALA A 408 -13.37 -12.93 10.44
CA ALA A 408 -11.97 -12.71 10.09
C ALA A 408 -11.76 -11.31 9.50
N VAL A 409 -10.78 -10.58 10.03
CA VAL A 409 -10.26 -9.34 9.46
C VAL A 409 -8.81 -9.61 9.03
N VAL A 410 -8.52 -9.54 7.74
CA VAL A 410 -7.19 -9.93 7.22
C VAL A 410 -6.51 -8.76 6.52
N GLY A 411 -5.21 -8.56 6.78
CA GLY A 411 -4.41 -7.57 6.05
C GLY A 411 -3.04 -7.31 6.67
N ASN A 412 -2.17 -6.62 5.91
CA ASN A 412 -0.80 -6.30 6.33
C ASN A 412 -0.65 -4.90 6.95
N ARG A 413 -1.74 -4.13 7.04
CA ARG A 413 -1.76 -2.73 7.51
C ARG A 413 -2.88 -2.48 8.50
N LEU A 414 -3.24 -3.50 9.29
CA LEU A 414 -4.42 -3.44 10.15
C LEU A 414 -4.30 -2.33 11.23
N ASP A 415 -3.09 -2.02 11.71
CA ASP A 415 -2.88 -0.88 12.61
C ASP A 415 -3.30 0.47 12.00
N LEU A 416 -3.15 0.62 10.68
CA LEU A 416 -3.45 1.85 9.94
C LEU A 416 -4.89 1.87 9.41
N GLU A 417 -5.38 0.73 8.91
CA GLU A 417 -6.64 0.62 8.18
C GLU A 417 -7.85 0.29 9.07
N VAL A 418 -7.65 -0.32 10.24
CA VAL A 418 -8.74 -0.56 11.19
C VAL A 418 -8.89 0.70 12.04
N SER A 419 -9.97 1.46 11.84
CA SER A 419 -10.26 2.68 12.61
C SER A 419 -10.90 2.39 13.98
N ALA A 420 -11.08 3.41 14.82
CA ALA A 420 -11.85 3.28 16.06
C ALA A 420 -13.32 2.93 15.77
N GLU A 421 -13.93 3.59 14.79
CA GLU A 421 -15.29 3.33 14.31
C GLU A 421 -15.47 1.88 13.83
N SER A 422 -14.45 1.33 13.15
CA SER A 422 -14.45 -0.07 12.72
C SER A 422 -14.44 -1.03 13.91
N LEU A 423 -13.64 -0.72 14.94
CA LEU A 423 -13.58 -1.52 16.16
C LEU A 423 -14.90 -1.47 16.95
N GLU A 424 -15.54 -0.31 17.03
CA GLU A 424 -16.85 -0.16 17.65
C GLU A 424 -17.91 -0.99 16.91
N LEU A 425 -17.92 -0.95 15.58
CA LEU A 425 -18.80 -1.81 14.77
C LEU A 425 -18.55 -3.29 15.03
N PHE A 426 -17.29 -3.71 15.09
CA PHE A 426 -16.93 -5.11 15.39
C PHE A 426 -17.33 -5.53 16.80
N ASP A 427 -17.22 -4.63 17.78
CA ASP A 427 -17.67 -4.85 19.15
C ASP A 427 -19.19 -5.01 19.23
N ASP A 428 -19.95 -4.18 18.51
CA ASP A 428 -21.42 -4.29 18.39
C ASP A 428 -21.85 -5.59 17.71
N ILE A 429 -21.14 -6.05 16.67
CA ILE A 429 -21.42 -7.34 16.02
C ILE A 429 -21.32 -8.48 17.06
N LEU A 430 -20.25 -8.48 17.88
CA LEU A 430 -20.08 -9.51 18.89
C LEU A 430 -21.12 -9.43 20.02
N GLU A 431 -21.65 -8.25 20.35
CA GLU A 431 -22.76 -8.09 21.28
C GLU A 431 -24.04 -8.81 20.79
N HIS A 432 -24.31 -8.76 19.48
CA HIS A 432 -25.46 -9.42 18.86
C HIS A 432 -25.21 -10.90 18.51
N CYS A 433 -23.96 -11.36 18.59
CA CYS A 433 -23.56 -12.73 18.28
C CYS A 433 -22.75 -13.33 19.45
N PRO A 434 -23.41 -13.76 20.54
CA PRO A 434 -22.73 -14.16 21.79
C PRO A 434 -21.81 -15.39 21.62
N ASP A 435 -22.13 -16.30 20.70
CA ASP A 435 -21.35 -17.52 20.42
C ASP A 435 -20.28 -17.34 19.34
N SER A 436 -20.12 -16.12 18.83
CA SER A 436 -19.12 -15.78 17.82
C SER A 436 -17.87 -15.14 18.43
N ALA A 437 -16.77 -15.21 17.70
CA ALA A 437 -15.53 -14.53 18.00
C ALA A 437 -14.94 -13.87 16.76
N LEU A 438 -13.99 -12.95 16.96
CA LEU A 438 -13.33 -12.22 15.89
C LEU A 438 -11.82 -12.38 15.95
N VAL A 439 -11.21 -12.58 14.79
CA VAL A 439 -9.77 -12.77 14.64
C VAL A 439 -9.20 -11.79 13.61
N PHE A 440 -8.06 -11.19 13.95
CA PHE A 440 -7.26 -10.36 13.07
C PHE A 440 -6.06 -11.18 12.58
N ALA A 441 -6.00 -11.46 11.28
CA ALA A 441 -4.89 -12.18 10.65
C ALA A 441 -4.00 -11.18 9.89
N GLY A 442 -2.79 -10.98 10.41
CA GLY A 442 -1.87 -9.94 10.00
C GLY A 442 -0.99 -9.50 11.15
N GLU A 443 0.24 -9.09 10.84
CA GLU A 443 1.13 -8.49 11.84
C GLU A 443 0.59 -7.12 12.29
N VAL A 444 0.55 -6.91 13.60
CA VAL A 444 0.07 -5.69 14.24
C VAL A 444 0.91 -5.39 15.48
N LYS A 445 1.04 -4.10 15.81
CA LYS A 445 1.76 -3.61 16.99
C LYS A 445 0.81 -2.90 17.96
N GLU A 446 -0.03 -1.99 17.45
CA GLU A 446 -0.86 -1.10 18.26
C GLU A 446 -2.27 -1.65 18.49
N LEU A 447 -2.78 -2.44 17.54
CA LEU A 447 -4.13 -3.00 17.58
C LEU A 447 -4.43 -3.76 18.88
N PRO A 448 -3.57 -4.63 19.44
CA PRO A 448 -3.86 -5.31 20.70
C PRO A 448 -4.17 -4.35 21.87
N GLY A 449 -3.45 -3.22 21.96
CA GLY A 449 -3.70 -2.21 22.98
C GLY A 449 -5.07 -1.52 22.81
N ARG A 450 -5.48 -1.31 21.56
CA ARG A 450 -6.80 -0.74 21.22
C ARG A 450 -7.94 -1.71 21.53
N LEU A 451 -7.74 -3.01 21.30
CA LEU A 451 -8.73 -4.04 21.62
C LEU A 451 -8.99 -4.16 23.13
N ALA A 452 -7.97 -3.92 23.98
CA ALA A 452 -8.10 -4.02 25.43
C ALA A 452 -9.15 -3.08 26.04
N LEU A 453 -9.52 -2.02 25.31
CA LEU A 453 -10.51 -1.02 25.72
C LEU A 453 -11.95 -1.41 25.36
N LEU A 454 -12.16 -2.44 24.55
CA LEU A 454 -13.48 -2.85 24.05
C LEU A 454 -14.23 -3.77 25.03
N ARG A 455 -15.57 -3.79 24.93
CA ARG A 455 -16.43 -4.60 25.80
C ARG A 455 -16.20 -6.10 25.58
N ASN A 456 -16.07 -6.52 24.33
CA ASN A 456 -15.96 -7.93 23.94
C ASN A 456 -14.51 -8.38 23.68
N ARG A 457 -13.52 -7.71 24.28
CA ARG A 457 -12.08 -7.98 24.06
C ARG A 457 -11.67 -9.44 24.19
N ASP A 458 -12.28 -10.19 25.11
CA ASP A 458 -11.93 -11.61 25.37
C ASP A 458 -12.34 -12.53 24.21
N ARG A 459 -13.20 -12.03 23.30
CA ARG A 459 -13.66 -12.70 22.07
C ARG A 459 -13.00 -12.11 20.82
N MET A 460 -11.94 -11.31 20.98
CA MET A 460 -11.15 -10.74 19.88
C MET A 460 -9.68 -11.16 20.02
N ARG A 461 -9.05 -11.64 18.94
CA ARG A 461 -7.63 -12.03 18.96
C ARG A 461 -6.86 -11.57 17.74
N CYS A 462 -5.64 -11.07 17.94
CA CYS A 462 -4.66 -10.85 16.88
C CYS A 462 -3.79 -12.10 16.74
N LEU A 463 -3.79 -12.73 15.56
CA LEU A 463 -3.06 -13.97 15.30
C LEU A 463 -1.62 -13.73 14.80
N GLY A 464 -1.31 -12.51 14.36
CA GLY A 464 -0.07 -12.24 13.63
C GLY A 464 -0.14 -12.79 12.21
N HIS A 465 1.03 -13.03 11.60
CA HIS A 465 1.12 -13.61 10.26
C HIS A 465 0.54 -15.04 10.21
N VAL A 466 -0.31 -15.31 9.22
CA VAL A 466 -0.91 -16.63 8.98
C VAL A 466 -0.34 -17.21 7.67
N PRO A 467 0.56 -18.21 7.73
CA PRO A 467 1.21 -18.76 6.54
C PRO A 467 0.26 -19.51 5.60
N ASP A 468 -0.69 -20.27 6.15
CA ASP A 468 -1.68 -21.04 5.39
C ASP A 468 -3.07 -20.37 5.49
N ILE A 469 -3.25 -19.32 4.69
CA ILE A 469 -4.45 -18.48 4.75
C ILE A 469 -5.72 -19.24 4.32
N LEU A 470 -5.61 -20.22 3.43
CA LEU A 470 -6.76 -21.03 2.99
C LEU A 470 -7.21 -21.98 4.10
N ALA A 471 -6.27 -22.67 4.76
CA ALA A 471 -6.59 -23.49 5.92
C ALA A 471 -7.23 -22.66 7.05
N PHE A 472 -6.79 -21.41 7.24
CA PHE A 472 -7.44 -20.48 8.16
C PHE A 472 -8.89 -20.18 7.76
N TYR A 473 -9.14 -19.84 6.49
CA TYR A 473 -10.50 -19.53 6.03
C TYR A 473 -11.47 -20.70 6.13
N SER A 474 -10.99 -21.94 6.04
CA SER A 474 -11.85 -23.12 6.28
C SER A 474 -12.50 -23.14 7.68
N ARG A 475 -11.95 -22.40 8.64
CA ARG A 475 -12.47 -22.24 10.01
C ARG A 475 -13.30 -20.97 10.19
N CYS A 476 -13.39 -20.12 9.17
CA CYS A 476 -14.03 -18.81 9.26
C CYS A 476 -15.49 -18.85 8.80
N GLY A 477 -16.32 -18.06 9.49
CA GLY A 477 -17.73 -17.86 9.14
C GLY A 477 -17.90 -16.77 8.09
N ALA A 478 -17.24 -15.61 8.28
CA ALA A 478 -17.29 -14.48 7.37
C ALA A 478 -16.00 -13.65 7.43
N PHE A 479 -15.67 -12.99 6.31
CA PHE A 479 -14.62 -11.99 6.22
C PHE A 479 -15.23 -10.59 6.41
N LEU A 480 -14.73 -9.85 7.40
CA LEU A 480 -15.12 -8.47 7.65
C LEU A 480 -14.07 -7.52 7.08
N ASN A 481 -14.43 -6.79 6.04
CA ASN A 481 -13.58 -5.72 5.51
C ASN A 481 -13.88 -4.40 6.23
N PRO A 482 -12.91 -3.75 6.89
CA PRO A 482 -13.08 -2.36 7.33
C PRO A 482 -13.14 -1.41 6.10
N PRO A 483 -13.59 -0.15 6.26
CA PRO A 483 -13.46 0.85 5.20
C PRO A 483 -11.99 1.10 4.86
N ARG A 484 -11.54 0.67 3.67
CA ARG A 484 -10.15 0.85 3.20
C ARG A 484 -10.03 0.61 1.70
N GLN A 485 -8.94 1.10 1.11
CA GLN A 485 -8.58 0.77 -0.27
C GLN A 485 -8.11 -0.68 -0.42
N GLY A 486 -7.31 -1.20 0.52
CA GLY A 486 -6.68 -2.52 0.39
C GLY A 486 -7.55 -3.73 0.74
N GLY A 487 -6.92 -4.91 0.77
CA GLY A 487 -7.54 -6.17 1.20
C GLY A 487 -8.00 -7.10 0.07
N GLY A 488 -7.84 -6.68 -1.20
CA GLY A 488 -8.32 -7.40 -2.37
C GLY A 488 -7.93 -8.87 -2.43
N GLY A 489 -6.64 -9.19 -2.29
CA GLY A 489 -6.16 -10.58 -2.31
C GLY A 489 -6.74 -11.43 -1.17
N GLY A 490 -6.78 -10.87 0.05
CA GLY A 490 -7.36 -11.55 1.22
C GLY A 490 -8.83 -11.90 1.02
N ALA A 491 -9.62 -10.95 0.51
CA ALA A 491 -11.04 -11.17 0.22
C ALA A 491 -11.24 -12.17 -0.93
N SER A 492 -10.45 -12.08 -2.01
CA SER A 492 -10.54 -13.03 -3.12
C SER A 492 -10.26 -14.48 -2.66
N TYR A 493 -9.31 -14.67 -1.75
CA TYR A 493 -9.03 -15.98 -1.16
C TYR A 493 -10.12 -16.47 -0.21
N ALA A 494 -10.78 -15.56 0.53
CA ALA A 494 -11.96 -15.89 1.31
C ALA A 494 -13.09 -16.39 0.40
N LEU A 495 -13.35 -15.69 -0.71
CA LEU A 495 -14.36 -16.09 -1.69
C LEU A 495 -14.06 -17.47 -2.31
N ALA A 496 -12.79 -17.76 -2.60
CA ALA A 496 -12.36 -19.05 -3.12
C ALA A 496 -12.70 -20.21 -2.15
N GLU A 497 -12.50 -20.02 -0.85
CA GLU A 497 -12.88 -20.97 0.20
C GLU A 497 -14.38 -20.97 0.51
N GLY A 498 -15.16 -20.12 -0.16
CA GLY A 498 -16.58 -19.94 0.07
C GLY A 498 -16.89 -19.19 1.36
N VAL A 499 -15.95 -18.45 1.93
CA VAL A 499 -16.18 -17.54 3.06
C VAL A 499 -16.80 -16.24 2.53
N PRO A 500 -18.04 -15.88 2.91
CA PRO A 500 -18.67 -14.65 2.46
C PRO A 500 -17.92 -13.43 2.99
N VAL A 501 -17.86 -12.39 2.17
CA VAL A 501 -17.21 -11.11 2.46
C VAL A 501 -18.27 -10.06 2.81
N ILE A 502 -17.99 -9.18 3.74
CA ILE A 502 -18.80 -7.97 3.99
C ILE A 502 -17.88 -6.76 3.79
N SER A 503 -18.27 -5.86 2.90
CA SER A 503 -17.49 -4.65 2.59
C SER A 503 -18.41 -3.47 2.30
N TYR A 504 -17.92 -2.25 2.46
CA TYR A 504 -18.54 -1.10 1.81
C TYR A 504 -18.30 -1.14 0.30
N GLY A 505 -19.10 -0.38 -0.47
CA GLY A 505 -19.08 -0.36 -1.94
C GLY A 505 -17.89 0.34 -2.61
N TRP A 506 -16.71 0.37 -1.97
CA TRP A 506 -15.50 0.97 -2.53
C TRP A 506 -14.23 0.19 -2.11
N GLY A 507 -13.12 0.44 -2.83
CA GLY A 507 -11.83 -0.21 -2.58
C GLY A 507 -11.67 -1.57 -3.27
N ASP A 508 -10.51 -2.20 -3.08
CA ASP A 508 -10.12 -3.43 -3.78
C ASP A 508 -11.07 -4.59 -3.47
N VAL A 509 -11.55 -4.67 -2.23
CA VAL A 509 -12.46 -5.73 -1.78
C VAL A 509 -13.82 -5.59 -2.45
N ALA A 510 -14.36 -4.37 -2.56
CA ALA A 510 -15.64 -4.14 -3.21
C ALA A 510 -15.61 -4.53 -4.70
N SER A 511 -14.55 -4.13 -5.42
CA SER A 511 -14.35 -4.51 -6.82
C SER A 511 -14.25 -6.03 -6.99
N ASN A 512 -13.52 -6.71 -6.11
CA ASN A 512 -13.38 -8.17 -6.18
C ASN A 512 -14.66 -8.89 -5.79
N ALA A 513 -15.26 -8.56 -4.64
CA ALA A 513 -16.44 -9.26 -4.13
C ALA A 513 -17.70 -8.95 -4.95
N GLY A 514 -17.81 -7.76 -5.51
CA GLY A 514 -18.98 -7.34 -6.25
C GLY A 514 -20.15 -6.87 -5.36
N PRO A 515 -21.22 -6.35 -5.97
CA PRO A 515 -22.28 -5.63 -5.26
C PRO A 515 -23.04 -6.49 -4.24
N ASP A 516 -23.16 -7.80 -4.46
CA ASP A 516 -23.89 -8.72 -3.57
C ASP A 516 -23.25 -8.87 -2.16
N PHE A 517 -21.99 -8.48 -2.03
CA PHE A 517 -21.22 -8.49 -0.78
C PHE A 517 -20.95 -7.08 -0.25
N CYS A 518 -21.49 -6.06 -0.92
CA CYS A 518 -21.36 -4.67 -0.54
C CYS A 518 -22.56 -4.20 0.30
N VAL A 519 -22.30 -3.38 1.31
CA VAL A 519 -23.31 -2.73 2.15
C VAL A 519 -23.19 -1.20 2.04
N SER A 520 -24.31 -0.50 2.25
CA SER A 520 -24.42 0.95 2.10
C SER A 520 -23.88 1.72 3.29
N ASP A 521 -24.06 1.19 4.49
CA ASP A 521 -23.85 1.90 5.75
C ASP A 521 -23.57 0.91 6.90
N ARG A 522 -23.32 1.48 8.09
CA ARG A 522 -22.99 0.75 9.31
C ARG A 522 -24.10 -0.23 9.74
N ASP A 523 -25.36 0.16 9.65
CA ASP A 523 -26.49 -0.66 10.12
C ASP A 523 -26.71 -1.85 9.20
N ALA A 524 -26.60 -1.65 7.89
CA ALA A 524 -26.59 -2.72 6.90
C ALA A 524 -25.40 -3.68 7.12
N TYR A 525 -24.22 -3.15 7.47
CA TYR A 525 -23.05 -3.97 7.82
C TYR A 525 -23.33 -4.87 9.02
N LEU A 526 -23.79 -4.29 10.13
CA LEU A 526 -24.13 -5.01 11.35
C LEU A 526 -25.20 -6.07 11.06
N THR A 527 -26.29 -5.69 10.39
CA THR A 527 -27.39 -6.59 10.03
C THR A 527 -26.90 -7.78 9.21
N ARG A 528 -26.03 -7.54 8.22
CA ARG A 528 -25.47 -8.60 7.38
C ARG A 528 -24.56 -9.53 8.19
N ALA A 529 -23.72 -9.00 9.06
CA ALA A 529 -22.82 -9.79 9.89
C ALA A 529 -23.60 -10.69 10.86
N VAL A 530 -24.62 -10.14 11.53
CA VAL A 530 -25.50 -10.89 12.43
C VAL A 530 -26.23 -12.00 11.67
N ALA A 531 -26.86 -11.69 10.53
CA ALA A 531 -27.56 -12.68 9.73
C ALA A 531 -26.65 -13.85 9.32
N LEU A 532 -25.41 -13.59 8.91
CA LEU A 532 -24.48 -14.67 8.54
C LEU A 532 -24.07 -15.55 9.73
N ALA A 533 -24.07 -15.01 10.96
CA ALA A 533 -23.72 -15.76 12.15
C ALA A 533 -24.90 -16.54 12.76
N THR A 534 -26.13 -16.03 12.61
CA THR A 534 -27.31 -16.57 13.31
C THR A 534 -28.30 -17.30 12.40
N ASP A 535 -28.22 -17.13 11.08
CA ASP A 535 -29.10 -17.79 10.10
C ASP A 535 -28.29 -18.73 9.18
N ALA A 536 -28.49 -20.03 9.36
CA ALA A 536 -27.79 -21.08 8.63
C ALA A 536 -28.11 -21.08 7.12
N ASP A 537 -29.33 -20.72 6.73
CA ASP A 537 -29.74 -20.69 5.33
C ASP A 537 -29.15 -19.46 4.63
N ALA A 538 -29.15 -18.31 5.31
CA ALA A 538 -28.47 -17.10 4.84
C ALA A 538 -26.98 -17.33 4.65
N LEU A 539 -26.31 -17.97 5.62
CA LEU A 539 -24.90 -18.36 5.53
C LEU A 539 -24.67 -19.32 4.36
N ALA A 540 -25.46 -20.40 4.25
CA ALA A 540 -25.30 -21.38 3.18
C ALA A 540 -25.47 -20.75 1.79
N GLY A 541 -26.44 -19.83 1.64
CA GLY A 541 -26.62 -19.03 0.44
C GLY A 541 -25.41 -18.16 0.12
N ALA A 542 -24.92 -17.40 1.09
CA ALA A 542 -23.77 -16.52 0.92
C ALA A 542 -22.48 -17.28 0.60
N ARG A 543 -22.28 -18.48 1.18
CA ARG A 543 -21.15 -19.36 0.87
C ARG A 543 -21.18 -19.86 -0.58
N ARG A 544 -22.36 -20.20 -1.11
CA ARG A 544 -22.51 -20.56 -2.53
C ARG A 544 -22.22 -19.37 -3.44
N ALA A 545 -22.78 -18.19 -3.13
CA ALA A 545 -22.53 -16.97 -3.88
C ALA A 545 -21.02 -16.61 -3.90
N ALA A 546 -20.31 -16.83 -2.79
CA ALA A 546 -18.88 -16.55 -2.69
C ALA A 546 -18.06 -17.39 -3.68
N LYS A 547 -18.36 -18.69 -3.77
CA LYS A 547 -17.70 -19.60 -4.73
C LYS A 547 -18.06 -19.25 -6.17
N THR A 548 -19.31 -18.92 -6.46
CA THR A 548 -19.73 -18.47 -7.79
C THR A 548 -18.97 -17.21 -8.19
N ARG A 549 -18.89 -16.22 -7.30
CA ARG A 549 -18.15 -14.99 -7.56
C ARG A 549 -16.67 -15.27 -7.82
N PHE A 550 -16.04 -16.12 -7.01
CA PHE A 550 -14.62 -16.45 -7.23
C PHE A 550 -14.37 -17.09 -8.60
N ALA A 551 -15.27 -17.93 -9.10
CA ALA A 551 -15.15 -18.51 -10.44
C ALA A 551 -15.15 -17.45 -11.55
N GLU A 552 -15.78 -16.29 -11.35
CA GLU A 552 -15.77 -15.17 -12.30
C GLU A 552 -14.45 -14.38 -12.29
N ILE A 553 -13.82 -14.24 -11.11
CA ILE A 553 -12.64 -13.38 -10.91
C ILE A 553 -11.31 -14.15 -10.76
N GLY A 554 -11.36 -15.48 -10.68
CA GLY A 554 -10.22 -16.33 -10.34
C GLY A 554 -9.39 -16.87 -11.53
N ASP A 555 -9.83 -16.66 -12.77
CA ASP A 555 -9.18 -17.24 -13.95
C ASP A 555 -7.97 -16.41 -14.42
N ARG A 556 -6.84 -16.55 -13.73
CA ARG A 556 -5.59 -15.86 -14.09
C ARG A 556 -5.10 -16.20 -15.49
N ASN A 557 -5.28 -17.44 -15.97
CA ASN A 557 -4.81 -17.82 -17.30
C ASN A 557 -5.53 -17.03 -18.41
N ARG A 558 -6.87 -16.93 -18.32
CA ARG A 558 -7.66 -16.09 -19.22
C ARG A 558 -7.28 -14.60 -19.11
N CYS A 559 -6.92 -14.14 -17.91
CA CYS A 559 -6.43 -12.77 -17.73
C CYS A 559 -5.09 -12.55 -18.46
N VAL A 560 -4.18 -13.53 -18.48
CA VAL A 560 -2.93 -13.47 -19.24
C VAL A 560 -3.21 -13.44 -20.75
N GLU A 561 -4.13 -14.28 -21.25
CA GLU A 561 -4.52 -14.27 -22.66
C GLU A 561 -5.01 -12.88 -23.11
N ARG A 562 -5.91 -12.28 -22.32
CA ARG A 562 -6.42 -10.92 -22.58
C ARG A 562 -5.34 -9.85 -22.48
N LEU A 563 -4.44 -9.96 -21.51
CA LEU A 563 -3.29 -9.05 -21.39
C LEU A 563 -2.45 -9.06 -22.67
N LEU A 564 -2.15 -10.24 -23.22
CA LEU A 564 -1.37 -10.37 -24.45
C LEU A 564 -2.12 -9.81 -25.66
N ALA A 565 -3.44 -10.03 -25.74
CA ALA A 565 -4.27 -9.42 -26.79
C ALA A 565 -4.25 -7.88 -26.72
N TYR A 566 -4.34 -7.30 -25.52
CA TYR A 566 -4.14 -5.85 -25.34
C TYR A 566 -2.70 -5.41 -25.61
N GLY A 567 -1.71 -6.30 -25.41
CA GLY A 567 -0.34 -6.08 -25.84
C GLY A 567 -0.21 -5.91 -27.35
N GLU A 568 -0.89 -6.74 -28.14
CA GLU A 568 -0.94 -6.61 -29.60
C GLU A 568 -1.68 -5.35 -30.04
N GLU A 569 -2.76 -4.98 -29.33
CA GLU A 569 -3.43 -3.70 -29.56
C GLU A 569 -2.49 -2.52 -29.30
N ALA A 570 -1.77 -2.53 -28.17
CA ALA A 570 -0.81 -1.49 -27.82
C ALA A 570 0.30 -1.37 -28.87
N ARG A 571 0.77 -2.48 -29.44
CA ARG A 571 1.73 -2.50 -30.58
C ARG A 571 1.18 -1.76 -31.79
N GLY A 572 -0.10 -1.93 -32.10
CA GLY A 572 -0.77 -1.26 -33.21
C GLY A 572 -0.95 0.26 -33.02
N LEU A 573 -0.84 0.76 -31.77
CA LEU A 573 -0.92 2.20 -31.47
C LEU A 573 0.39 2.95 -31.72
N LEU A 574 1.54 2.26 -31.76
CA LEU A 574 2.80 2.92 -32.03
C LEU A 574 2.89 3.28 -33.52
N PRO A 575 3.47 4.44 -33.86
CA PRO A 575 3.70 4.76 -35.26
C PRO A 575 4.67 3.74 -35.87
N ASN A 576 4.54 3.44 -37.16
CA ASN A 576 5.49 2.56 -37.84
C ASN A 576 6.83 3.29 -38.05
N ALA A 577 7.92 2.78 -37.48
CA ALA A 577 9.26 3.34 -37.67
C ALA A 577 9.73 3.28 -39.15
N ARG A 578 9.09 2.46 -39.99
CA ARG A 578 9.41 2.29 -41.42
C ARG A 578 9.11 3.52 -42.31
N ALA A 579 8.50 4.59 -41.80
CA ALA A 579 8.09 5.74 -42.63
C ALA A 579 9.10 6.89 -42.72
N THR A 580 10.29 6.80 -42.10
CA THR A 580 11.26 7.93 -42.05
C THR A 580 12.62 7.63 -42.69
N ALA A 581 12.73 6.55 -43.45
CA ALA A 581 13.91 6.28 -44.29
C ALA A 581 13.48 6.20 -45.76
N ASN A 582 13.19 7.36 -46.36
CA ASN A 582 13.14 7.56 -47.82
C ASN A 582 13.93 8.82 -48.18
#